data_AF-A0A4Y9VND6-F1
#
_entry.id   AF-A0A4Y9VND6-F1
#
_cell.length_a   1.000
_cell.length_b   1.000
_cell.length_c   1.000
_cell.angle_alpha   90.00
_cell.angle_beta   90.00
_cell.angle_gamma   90.00
#
_symmetry.space_group_name_H-M   'P 1'
#
loop_
_entity.id
_entity.type
_entity.pdbx_description
1 polymer ?
#
loop_
_entity_poly.entity_id
_entity_poly.type
_entity_poly.pdbx_seq_one_letter_code
_entity_poly.pdbx_strand_id
1 'polypeptide(L)'
;MAGLMLGLMAVVPAHAATILDVLTDTQGRYTGPTVEENVVSMDTDKNGFADASEVRAFLELKHGKGYESEVLERFEASLKGTSCGTPFAGASQLTN
;
A
#
# COMPACT_ATOMS: atom_id res chain seq x y z
N MET A 1 10.73 61.27 -32.05
CA MET A 1 11.40 60.45 -31.02
C MET A 1 10.72 59.10 -31.00
N ALA A 2 11.31 58.08 -31.63
CA ALA A 2 10.78 56.72 -31.68
C ALA A 2 11.26 55.97 -30.43
N GLY A 3 10.34 55.68 -29.51
CA GLY A 3 10.62 54.91 -28.29
C GLY A 3 10.52 53.42 -28.56
N LEU A 4 11.66 52.74 -28.56
CA LEU A 4 11.78 51.28 -28.61
C LEU A 4 11.31 50.69 -27.26
N MET A 5 10.09 50.15 -27.21
CA MET A 5 9.61 49.34 -26.08
C MET A 5 10.22 47.94 -26.18
N LEU A 6 11.34 47.74 -25.48
CA LEU A 6 12.02 46.46 -25.35
C LEU A 6 11.20 45.57 -24.41
N GLY A 7 10.60 44.52 -24.96
CA GLY A 7 9.76 43.57 -24.24
C GLY A 7 10.54 42.77 -23.20
N LEU A 8 10.08 42.83 -21.95
CA LEU A 8 10.56 41.96 -20.87
C LEU A 8 9.83 40.62 -20.97
N MET A 9 10.44 39.65 -21.66
CA MET A 9 10.02 38.25 -21.61
C MET A 9 10.32 37.72 -20.21
N ALA A 10 9.30 37.59 -19.38
CA ALA A 10 9.40 36.98 -18.06
C ALA A 10 9.75 35.49 -18.24
N VAL A 11 10.99 35.12 -17.93
CA VAL A 11 11.40 33.72 -17.84
C VAL A 11 10.72 33.12 -16.62
N VAL A 12 9.70 32.28 -16.85
CA VAL A 12 9.08 31.49 -15.78
C VAL A 12 10.02 30.33 -15.46
N PRO A 13 10.51 30.19 -14.23
CA PRO A 13 11.35 29.06 -13.87
C PRO A 13 10.50 27.78 -13.88
N ALA A 14 10.77 26.87 -14.81
CA ALA A 14 10.22 25.52 -14.76
C ALA A 14 10.93 24.75 -13.64
N HIS A 15 10.32 24.73 -12.45
CA HIS A 15 10.79 23.88 -11.36
C HIS A 15 10.43 22.43 -11.68
N ALA A 16 11.43 21.57 -11.87
CA ALA A 16 11.21 20.14 -12.01
C ALA A 16 10.78 19.60 -10.64
N ALA A 17 9.49 19.28 -10.50
CA ALA A 17 8.95 18.70 -9.27
C ALA A 17 9.72 17.41 -8.95
N THR A 18 10.29 17.35 -7.75
CA THR A 18 10.92 16.12 -7.28
C THR A 18 9.84 15.13 -6.86
N ILE A 19 10.16 13.82 -6.81
CA ILE A 19 9.20 12.81 -6.29
C ILE A 19 8.73 13.18 -4.89
N LEU A 20 9.59 13.81 -4.08
CA LEU A 20 9.24 14.26 -2.74
C LEU A 20 8.19 15.40 -2.78
N ASP A 21 8.29 16.34 -3.71
CA ASP A 21 7.29 17.41 -3.91
C ASP A 21 5.94 16.86 -4.39
N VAL A 22 5.94 15.71 -5.07
CA VAL A 22 4.70 15.04 -5.50
C VAL A 22 4.03 14.32 -4.34
N LEU A 23 4.83 13.82 -3.39
CA LEU A 23 4.36 13.02 -2.25
C LEU A 23 4.11 13.85 -0.98
N THR A 24 4.46 15.14 -0.97
CA THR A 24 4.32 16.01 0.21
C THR A 24 3.62 17.34 -0.10
N ASP A 25 2.93 17.91 0.90
CA ASP A 25 2.25 19.20 0.80
C ASP A 25 3.25 20.36 0.99
N THR A 26 2.75 21.59 0.88
CA THR A 26 3.56 22.82 1.10
C THR A 26 4.16 22.93 2.52
N GLN A 27 3.77 22.06 3.45
CA GLN A 27 4.29 21.96 4.82
C GLN A 27 5.20 20.72 4.99
N GLY A 28 5.51 20.00 3.91
CA GLY A 28 6.33 18.79 3.93
C GLY A 28 5.63 17.55 4.48
N ARG A 29 4.30 17.56 4.63
CA ARG A 29 3.53 16.42 5.14
C ARG A 29 3.12 15.51 3.98
N TYR A 30 3.15 14.20 4.20
CA TYR A 30 2.72 13.22 3.20
C TYR A 30 1.27 13.49 2.74
N THR A 31 1.05 13.52 1.42
CA THR A 31 -0.25 13.82 0.79
C THR A 31 -0.99 12.59 0.26
N GLY A 32 -0.37 11.41 0.31
CA GLY A 32 -1.02 10.18 -0.10
C GLY A 32 -2.02 9.68 0.95
N PRO A 33 -2.75 8.59 0.62
CA PRO A 33 -3.82 8.09 1.47
C PRO A 33 -3.30 7.66 2.84
N THR A 34 -4.08 7.93 3.89
CA THR A 34 -3.74 7.48 5.24
C THR A 34 -3.84 5.95 5.37
N VAL A 35 -3.34 5.40 6.47
CA VAL A 35 -3.48 3.96 6.73
C VAL A 35 -4.97 3.59 6.82
N GLU A 36 -5.76 4.42 7.50
CA GLU A 36 -7.20 4.23 7.67
C GLU A 36 -7.92 4.26 6.32
N GLU A 37 -7.60 5.20 5.44
CA GLU A 37 -8.19 5.27 4.10
C GLU A 37 -7.85 4.04 3.25
N ASN A 38 -6.61 3.53 3.38
CA ASN A 38 -6.23 2.28 2.72
C ASN A 38 -7.01 1.09 3.31
N VAL A 39 -7.20 1.01 4.63
CA VAL A 39 -7.97 -0.07 5.26
C VAL A 39 -9.43 -0.02 4.82
N VAL A 40 -10.05 1.17 4.77
CA VAL A 40 -11.42 1.34 4.25
C VAL A 40 -11.53 0.91 2.79
N SER A 41 -10.49 1.10 1.99
CA SER A 41 -10.47 0.63 0.60
C SER A 41 -10.22 -0.87 0.45
N MET A 42 -9.62 -1.52 1.45
CA MET A 42 -9.38 -2.96 1.49
C MET A 42 -10.60 -3.72 2.00
N ASP A 43 -11.27 -3.21 3.04
CA ASP A 43 -12.46 -3.79 3.67
C ASP A 43 -13.68 -3.71 2.73
N THR A 44 -13.83 -4.73 1.89
CA THR A 44 -14.88 -4.80 0.88
C THR A 44 -16.19 -5.31 1.44
N ASP A 45 -16.14 -6.20 2.44
CA ASP A 45 -17.31 -6.74 3.12
C ASP A 45 -17.86 -5.79 4.21
N LYS A 46 -17.11 -4.71 4.52
CA LYS A 46 -17.44 -3.65 5.48
C LYS A 46 -17.63 -4.18 6.90
N ASN A 47 -16.88 -5.20 7.27
CA ASN A 47 -16.91 -5.79 8.60
C ASN A 47 -16.07 -4.99 9.62
N GLY A 48 -15.32 -3.97 9.16
CA GLY A 48 -14.48 -3.10 9.97
C GLY A 48 -13.00 -3.50 10.03
N PHE A 49 -12.58 -4.52 9.28
CA PHE A 49 -11.18 -4.92 9.13
C PHE A 49 -10.92 -5.51 7.73
N ALA A 50 -9.66 -5.49 7.29
CA ALA A 50 -9.27 -6.14 6.03
C ALA A 50 -8.76 -7.55 6.30
N ASP A 51 -9.39 -8.55 5.69
CA ASP A 51 -8.92 -9.94 5.75
C ASP A 51 -7.71 -10.19 4.80
N ALA A 52 -7.05 -11.35 4.89
CA ALA A 52 -5.88 -11.62 4.05
C ALA A 52 -6.21 -11.71 2.55
N SER A 53 -7.40 -12.20 2.19
CA SER A 53 -7.85 -12.26 0.81
C SER A 53 -8.10 -10.86 0.24
N GLU A 54 -8.66 -9.95 1.03
CA GLU A 54 -8.92 -8.56 0.70
C GLU A 54 -7.62 -7.77 0.58
N VAL A 55 -6.68 -7.96 1.51
CA VAL A 55 -5.33 -7.40 1.43
C VAL A 55 -4.65 -7.87 0.14
N ARG A 56 -4.72 -9.16 -0.18
CA ARG A 56 -4.16 -9.69 -1.41
C ARG A 56 -4.82 -9.10 -2.65
N ALA A 57 -6.14 -9.08 -2.70
CA ALA A 57 -6.89 -8.51 -3.82
C ALA A 57 -6.53 -7.03 -4.05
N PHE A 58 -6.37 -6.27 -2.97
CA PHE A 58 -5.98 -4.86 -3.03
C PHE A 58 -4.54 -4.66 -3.51
N LEU A 59 -3.59 -5.47 -3.04
CA LEU A 59 -2.21 -5.40 -3.48
C LEU A 59 -2.06 -5.84 -4.94
N GLU A 60 -2.78 -6.88 -5.37
CA GLU A 60 -2.83 -7.29 -6.78
C GLU A 60 -3.49 -6.22 -7.67
N LEU A 61 -4.48 -5.49 -7.15
CA LEU A 61 -5.10 -4.36 -7.86
C LEU A 61 -4.11 -3.19 -8.06
N LYS A 62 -3.27 -2.90 -7.07
CA LYS A 62 -2.30 -1.78 -7.12
C LYS A 62 -1.03 -2.11 -7.90
N HIS A 63 -0.50 -3.33 -7.75
CA HIS A 63 0.83 -3.70 -8.27
C HIS A 63 0.78 -4.70 -9.43
N GLY A 64 -0.38 -5.29 -9.70
CA GLY A 64 -0.57 -6.29 -10.72
C GLY A 64 -0.69 -7.71 -10.17
N LYS A 65 -1.14 -8.61 -11.05
CA LYS A 65 -1.46 -9.99 -10.68
C LYS A 65 -0.23 -10.76 -10.19
N GLY A 66 -0.34 -11.46 -9.07
CA GLY A 66 0.75 -12.26 -8.50
C GLY A 66 1.80 -11.46 -7.72
N TYR A 67 1.51 -10.19 -7.40
CA TYR A 67 2.38 -9.40 -6.53
C TYR A 67 2.60 -10.11 -5.18
N GLU A 68 3.87 -10.36 -4.83
CA GLU A 68 4.28 -10.99 -3.57
C GLU A 68 3.50 -12.27 -3.22
N SER A 69 3.14 -13.06 -4.23
CA SER A 69 2.22 -14.19 -4.08
C SER A 69 2.68 -15.20 -3.02
N GLU A 70 3.99 -15.46 -2.91
CA GLU A 70 4.55 -16.37 -1.90
C GLU A 70 4.37 -15.81 -0.48
N VAL A 71 4.56 -14.51 -0.28
CA VAL A 71 4.38 -13.86 1.02
C VAL A 71 2.89 -13.84 1.39
N LEU A 72 2.02 -13.50 0.44
CA LEU A 72 0.59 -13.44 0.65
C LEU A 72 -0.02 -14.83 0.88
N GLU A 73 0.48 -15.86 0.19
CA GLU A 73 0.08 -17.25 0.43
C GLU A 73 0.47 -17.71 1.84
N ARG A 74 1.68 -17.36 2.31
CA ARG A 74 2.09 -17.63 3.69
C ARG A 74 1.26 -16.84 4.71
N PHE A 75 0.89 -15.60 4.39
CA PHE A 75 0.04 -14.77 5.23
C PHE A 75 -1.36 -15.38 5.36
N GLU A 76 -1.99 -15.78 4.26
CA GLU A 76 -3.26 -16.51 4.26
C GLU A 76 -3.14 -17.85 5.00
N ALA A 77 -2.06 -18.61 4.80
CA ALA A 77 -1.81 -19.87 5.47
C ALA A 77 -1.65 -19.71 7.00
N SER A 78 -1.07 -18.60 7.44
CA SER A 78 -0.91 -18.26 8.86
C SER A 78 -2.26 -18.01 9.53
N LEU A 79 -3.24 -17.43 8.83
CA LEU A 79 -4.62 -17.29 9.32
C LEU A 79 -5.38 -18.62 9.37
N LYS A 80 -5.08 -19.53 8.43
CA LYS A 80 -5.71 -20.86 8.35
C LYS A 80 -5.17 -21.85 9.38
N GLY A 81 -4.20 -21.47 10.21
CA GLY A 81 -3.84 -22.23 11.40
C GLY A 81 -3.15 -23.55 11.13
N THR A 82 -2.29 -23.64 10.13
CA THR A 82 -1.29 -24.74 10.11
C THR A 82 -0.12 -24.37 11.01
N SER A 83 -0.40 -24.41 12.32
CA SER A 83 0.61 -24.76 13.30
C SER A 83 1.19 -26.10 12.86
N CYS A 84 2.30 -26.06 12.13
CA CYS A 84 3.03 -27.26 11.73
C CYS A 84 3.30 -28.09 12.98
N GLY A 85 2.97 -29.38 12.89
CA GLY A 85 2.91 -30.33 13.98
C GLY A 85 4.04 -30.14 14.99
N THR A 86 3.68 -29.64 16.18
CA THR A 86 4.49 -29.98 17.33
C THR A 86 4.43 -31.51 17.46
N PRO A 87 5.54 -32.18 17.79
CA PRO A 87 5.57 -33.65 17.94
C PRO A 87 4.63 -34.16 19.05
N PHE A 88 4.00 -33.26 19.80
CA PHE A 88 3.05 -33.53 20.86
C PHE A 88 1.59 -33.60 20.39
N ALA A 89 1.25 -33.14 19.19
CA ALA A 89 -0.14 -33.10 18.71
C ALA A 89 -0.69 -34.46 18.26
N GLY A 90 0.16 -35.50 18.12
CA GLY A 90 -0.22 -36.82 17.60
C GLY A 90 -0.04 -38.01 18.55
N ALA A 91 0.47 -37.84 19.77
CA ALA A 91 0.92 -38.96 20.61
C ALA A 91 0.34 -39.03 22.04
N SER A 92 -0.81 -38.40 22.31
CA SER A 92 -1.43 -38.44 23.65
C SER A 92 -2.84 -39.05 23.70
N GLN A 93 -3.22 -39.93 22.76
CA GLN A 93 -4.47 -40.70 22.85
C GLN A 93 -4.29 -42.22 22.70
N LEU A 94 -3.18 -42.79 23.19
CA LEU A 94 -3.11 -44.24 23.42
C LEU A 94 -2.52 -44.51 24.82
N THR A 95 -3.29 -45.27 25.60
CA THR A 95 -3.09 -45.69 27.01
C THR A 95 -3.42 -44.57 28.01
N ASN A 96 -4.38 -44.69 28.93
CA ASN A 96 -4.98 -45.84 29.61
C ASN A 96 -6.46 -45.53 29.91
#